data_AF-J7FW95-F1
#
_entry.id   AF-J7FW95-F1
#
_cell.length_a   1.000
_cell.length_b   1.000
_cell.length_c   1.000
_cell.angle_alpha   90.00
_cell.angle_beta   90.00
_cell.angle_gamma   90.00
#
_symmetry.space_group_name_H-M   'P 1'
#
loop_
_entity.id
_entity.type
_entity.pdbx_description
1 polymer ?
#
loop_
_entity_poly.entity_id
_entity_poly.type
_entity_poly.pdbx_seq_one_letter_code
_entity_poly.pdbx_strand_id
1 'polypeptide(L)'
;LHLKSYYRIASQRLADQIPLVIRYQMLQESAIHLQREMLQVLQDKENLEFLLKEDFDFGSKRAALQSRLKRLRQARAYLVEF
;
A
#
# COMPACT_ATOMS: atom_id res chain seq x y z
N LEU A 1 15.34 50.37 14.30
CA LEU A 1 15.86 49.19 15.04
C LEU A 1 14.79 48.10 15.25
N HIS A 2 13.56 48.46 15.65
CA HIS A 2 12.47 47.50 15.91
C HIS A 2 11.99 46.71 14.68
N LEU A 3 11.82 47.38 13.53
CA LEU A 3 11.35 46.73 12.30
C LEU A 3 12.29 45.62 11.81
N LYS A 4 13.60 45.88 11.82
CA LYS A 4 14.63 44.89 11.44
C LYS A 4 14.61 43.67 12.38
N SER A 5 14.38 43.91 13.67
CA SER A 5 14.29 42.84 14.67
C SER A 5 13.02 42.00 14.49
N TYR A 6 11.89 42.65 14.18
CA TYR A 6 10.63 41.99 13.86
C TYR A 6 10.77 41.09 12.63
N TYR A 7 11.32 41.61 11.52
CA TYR A 7 11.53 40.81 10.32
C TYR A 7 12.45 39.62 10.57
N ARG A 8 13.53 39.79 11.35
CA ARG A 8 14.41 38.67 11.68
C ARG A 8 13.66 37.54 12.41
N ILE A 9 12.85 37.89 13.40
CA ILE A 9 12.05 36.91 14.17
C ILE A 9 11.00 36.25 13.28
N ALA A 10 10.30 37.03 12.47
CA ALA A 10 9.28 36.53 11.55
C ALA A 10 9.87 35.60 10.50
N SER A 11 11.00 35.97 9.88
CA SER A 11 11.69 35.14 8.90
C SER A 11 12.14 33.81 9.49
N GLN A 12 12.68 33.80 10.71
CA GLN A 12 13.09 32.57 11.36
C GLN A 12 11.90 31.67 11.69
N ARG A 13 10.81 32.25 12.23
CA ARG A 13 9.58 31.49 12.48
C ARG A 13 9.00 30.89 11.20
N LEU A 14 8.98 31.63 10.09
CA LEU A 14 8.46 31.13 8.82
C LEU A 14 9.36 30.03 8.24
N ALA A 15 10.68 30.16 8.38
CA ALA A 15 11.64 29.14 7.95
C ALA A 15 11.42 27.80 8.69
N ASP A 16 10.97 27.84 9.95
CA ASP A 16 10.66 26.64 10.72
C ASP A 16 9.23 26.13 10.46
N GLN A 17 8.25 27.04 10.44
CA GLN A 17 6.82 26.68 10.40
C GLN A 17 6.33 26.25 9.02
N ILE A 18 6.83 26.86 7.93
CA ILE A 18 6.39 26.51 6.58
C ILE A 18 6.73 25.04 6.26
N PRO A 19 7.97 24.56 6.48
CA PRO A 19 8.28 23.15 6.27
C PRO A 19 7.47 22.21 7.17
N LEU A 20 7.15 22.62 8.39
CA LEU A 20 6.32 21.83 9.31
C LEU A 20 4.90 21.66 8.77
N VAL A 21 4.26 22.75 8.33
CA VAL A 21 2.92 22.71 7.73
C VAL A 21 2.91 21.86 6.46
N ILE A 22 3.90 22.03 5.59
CA ILE A 22 4.02 21.22 4.37
C ILE A 22 4.14 19.74 4.72
N ARG A 23 5.02 19.38 5.66
CA ARG A 23 5.20 17.98 6.10
C ARG A 23 3.91 17.40 6.68
N TYR A 24 3.24 18.16 7.53
CA TYR A 24 2.00 17.73 8.15
C TYR A 24 0.92 17.45 7.09
N GLN A 25 0.68 18.43 6.20
CA GLN A 25 -0.39 18.31 5.21
C GLN A 25 -0.08 17.30 4.11
N MET A 26 1.10 17.38 3.50
CA MET A 26 1.43 16.60 2.30
C MET A 26 1.87 15.17 2.59
N LEU A 27 2.34 14.89 3.81
CA LEU A 27 2.75 13.54 4.18
C LEU A 27 1.81 12.91 5.20
N GLN A 28 1.63 13.54 6.36
CA GLN A 28 0.90 12.89 7.45
C GLN A 28 -0.61 12.82 7.15
N GLU A 29 -1.23 13.96 6.86
CA GLU A 29 -2.66 14.01 6.51
C GLU A 29 -2.94 13.26 5.21
N SER A 30 -2.11 13.43 4.18
CA SER A 30 -2.27 12.68 2.92
C SER A 30 -2.16 11.17 3.12
N ALA A 31 -1.26 10.67 3.97
CA ALA A 31 -1.14 9.24 4.24
C ALA A 31 -2.37 8.69 4.99
N ILE A 32 -2.86 9.41 6.00
CA ILE A 32 -4.08 9.03 6.73
C ILE A 32 -5.29 9.04 5.81
N HIS A 33 -5.41 10.07 4.97
CA HIS A 33 -6.47 10.16 3.98
C HIS A 33 -6.40 8.99 2.99
N LEU A 34 -5.23 8.73 2.40
CA LEU A 34 -5.03 7.61 1.48
C LEU A 34 -5.42 6.28 2.11
N GLN A 35 -4.99 6.01 3.34
CA GLN A 35 -5.34 4.78 4.04
C GLN A 35 -6.85 4.63 4.23
N ARG A 36 -7.55 5.72 4.57
CA ARG A 36 -9.01 5.72 4.71
C ARG A 36 -9.70 5.43 3.39
N GLU A 37 -9.30 6.10 2.32
CA GLU A 37 -9.87 5.91 0.98
C GLU A 37 -9.63 4.48 0.47
N MET A 38 -8.44 3.92 0.70
CA MET A 38 -8.16 2.52 0.36
C MET A 38 -9.11 1.55 1.07
N LEU A 39 -9.45 1.79 2.33
CA LEU A 39 -10.43 0.97 3.05
C LEU A 39 -11.84 1.15 2.50
N GLN A 40 -12.22 2.36 2.09
CA GLN A 40 -13.52 2.61 1.46
C GLN A 40 -13.65 1.89 0.11
N VAL A 41 -12.59 1.86 -0.71
CA VAL A 41 -12.56 1.09 -1.96
C VAL A 41 -12.89 -0.39 -1.73
N LEU A 42 -12.44 -0.97 -0.61
CA LEU A 42 -12.73 -2.37 -0.27
C LEU A 42 -14.14 -2.59 0.28
N GLN A 43 -14.85 -1.54 0.72
CA GLN A 43 -16.22 -1.63 1.19
C GLN A 43 -17.23 -1.66 0.05
N ASP A 44 -16.86 -1.18 -1.14
CA ASP A 44 -17.68 -1.25 -2.34
C ASP A 44 -17.74 -2.69 -2.87
N LYS A 45 -18.74 -3.44 -2.41
CA LYS A 45 -18.91 -4.85 -2.71
C LYS A 45 -19.22 -5.13 -4.18
N GLU A 46 -19.79 -4.17 -4.91
CA GLU A 46 -20.14 -4.37 -6.33
C GLU A 46 -18.88 -4.47 -7.20
N ASN A 47 -17.82 -3.75 -6.83
CA ASN A 47 -16.57 -3.72 -7.58
C ASN A 47 -15.50 -4.68 -7.04
N LEU A 48 -15.72 -5.30 -5.87
CA LEU A 48 -14.71 -6.11 -5.20
C LEU A 48 -14.27 -7.33 -6.03
N GLU A 49 -15.20 -8.04 -6.67
CA GLU A 49 -14.85 -9.19 -7.53
C GLU A 49 -14.02 -8.77 -8.75
N PHE A 50 -14.30 -7.59 -9.31
CA PHE A 50 -13.52 -7.04 -10.41
C PHE A 50 -12.11 -6.63 -9.95
N LEU A 51 -12.00 -5.95 -8.81
CA LEU A 51 -10.71 -5.50 -8.24
C LEU A 51 -9.82 -6.66 -7.81
N LEU A 52 -10.40 -7.78 -7.35
CA LEU A 52 -9.67 -8.97 -6.90
C LEU A 52 -9.45 -10.01 -8.01
N LYS A 53 -9.89 -9.74 -9.24
CA LYS A 53 -9.73 -10.67 -10.35
C LYS A 53 -8.26 -10.82 -10.71
N GLU A 54 -7.76 -12.06 -10.64
CA GLU A 54 -6.42 -12.40 -11.12
C GLU A 54 -6.30 -12.11 -12.63
N ASP A 55 -5.12 -11.69 -13.11
CA ASP A 55 -4.87 -11.69 -14.55
C ASP A 55 -4.95 -13.14 -15.08
N PHE A 56 -5.47 -13.27 -16.31
CA PHE A 56 -5.79 -14.54 -16.94
C PHE A 56 -4.64 -15.57 -16.90
N ASP A 57 -3.40 -15.10 -17.12
CA ASP A 57 -2.23 -15.97 -17.15
C ASP A 57 -1.80 -16.45 -15.76
N PHE A 58 -2.04 -15.67 -14.70
CA PHE A 58 -1.65 -16.05 -13.34
C PHE A 58 -2.51 -17.20 -12.81
N GLY A 59 -3.82 -17.18 -13.06
CA GLY A 59 -4.73 -18.26 -12.66
C GLY A 59 -4.32 -19.59 -13.29
N SER A 60 -4.01 -19.59 -14.58
CA SER A 60 -3.56 -20.77 -15.33
C SER A 60 -2.22 -21.30 -14.82
N LYS A 61 -1.24 -20.42 -14.58
CA LYS A 61 0.07 -20.80 -14.00
C LYS A 61 -0.09 -21.39 -12.60
N ARG A 62 -0.92 -20.78 -11.76
CA ARG A 62 -1.23 -21.27 -10.41
C ARG A 62 -1.84 -22.66 -10.44
N ALA A 63 -2.82 -22.91 -11.31
CA ALA A 63 -3.44 -24.22 -11.48
C ALA A 63 -2.43 -25.29 -11.94
N ALA A 64 -1.55 -24.96 -12.89
CA ALA A 64 -0.51 -25.87 -13.37
C ALA A 64 0.48 -26.26 -12.26
N LEU A 65 0.92 -25.28 -11.45
CA LEU A 65 1.80 -25.53 -10.31
C LEU A 65 1.14 -26.38 -9.23
N GLN A 66 -0.12 -26.11 -8.88
CA GLN A 66 -0.89 -26.90 -7.92
C GLN A 66 -1.05 -28.36 -8.40
N SER A 67 -1.35 -28.56 -9.69
CA SER A 67 -1.43 -29.89 -10.29
C SER A 67 -0.09 -30.64 -10.23
N ARG A 68 1.02 -29.96 -10.55
CA ARG A 68 2.37 -30.54 -10.43
C ARG A 68 2.69 -30.93 -9.00
N LEU A 69 2.39 -30.07 -8.03
CA LEU A 69 2.61 -30.36 -6.61
C LEU A 69 1.80 -31.59 -6.15
N LYS A 70 0.54 -31.71 -6.58
CA LYS A 70 -0.29 -32.88 -6.28
C LYS A 70 0.34 -34.17 -6.81
N ARG A 71 0.81 -34.17 -8.06
CA ARG A 71 1.50 -35.33 -8.65
C ARG A 71 2.80 -35.69 -7.92
N LEU A 72 3.60 -34.69 -7.54
CA LEU A 72 4.82 -34.93 -6.77
C LEU A 72 4.54 -35.50 -5.38
N ARG A 73 3.47 -35.03 -4.71
CA ARG A 73 3.04 -35.60 -3.42
C ARG A 73 2.60 -37.05 -3.54
N GLN A 74 1.87 -37.40 -4.60
CA GLN A 74 1.49 -38.79 -4.89
C GLN A 74 2.72 -39.66 -5.14
N ALA A 75 3.65 -39.20 -5.98
CA ALA A 75 4.90 -39.92 -6.23
C ALA A 75 5.69 -40.16 -4.93
N ARG A 76 5.76 -39.16 -4.06
CA ARG A 76 6.39 -39.32 -2.75
C ARG A 76 5.68 -40.35 -1.87
N ALA A 77 4.35 -40.35 -1.84
CA ALA A 77 3.58 -41.33 -1.06
C ALA A 77 3.89 -42.76 -1.52
N TYR A 78 3.89 -43.00 -2.83
CA TYR A 78 4.27 -44.30 -3.39
C TYR A 78 5.70 -44.72 -3.02
N LEU A 79 6.65 -43.78 -3.03
CA LEU A 79 8.04 -44.05 -2.63
C LEU A 79 8.21 -44.35 -1.13
N VAL A 80 7.27 -43.91 -0.29
CA VAL A 80 7.28 -44.17 1.16
C VAL A 80 6.56 -45.49 1.50
N GLU A 81 5.59 -45.90 0.68
CA GLU A 81 4.90 -47.19 0.82
C GLU A 81 5.73 -48.39 0.31
N PHE A 82 6.74 -48.14 -0.52
CA PHE A 82 7.70 -49.13 -1.03
C PHE A 82 8.79 -49.45 -0.01
#